data_AF-A0A016UL19-F1
#
_entry.id   AF-A0A016UL19-F1
#
_cell.length_a   1.000
_cell.length_b   1.000
_cell.length_c   1.000
_cell.angle_alpha   90.00
_cell.angle_beta   90.00
_cell.angle_gamma   90.00
#
_symmetry.space_group_name_H-M   'P 1'
#
loop_
_entity.id
_entity.type
_entity.pdbx_description
1 polymer ?
#
loop_
_entity_poly.entity_id
_entity_poly.type
_entity_poly.pdbx_seq_one_letter_code
_entity_poly.pdbx_strand_id
1 'polypeptide(L)'
;MNHCTAVYNGTCAELLPKPRKAVQGEDLDSTSCVFPCKKCGVNRHTLNQHLVRRYEAYLLHPYAPLLDFAYGEASQLIMSLEQVWVEVSKIRVWNKALTWRQLEDVYPHEETPRSH
;
A
#
# COMPACT_ATOMS: atom_id res chain seq x y z
N MET A 1 -2.93 -10.96 -13.27
CA MET A 1 -3.17 -9.98 -12.18
C MET A 1 -2.35 -10.42 -10.98
N ASN A 2 -1.33 -9.64 -10.59
CA ASN A 2 -0.57 -9.94 -9.38
C ASN A 2 -1.51 -9.72 -8.18
N HIS A 3 -1.80 -10.80 -7.47
CA HIS A 3 -2.63 -10.74 -6.27
C HIS A 3 -1.81 -10.05 -5.17
N CYS A 4 -2.26 -8.87 -4.73
CA CYS A 4 -1.88 -8.32 -3.43
C CYS A 4 -2.14 -9.38 -2.37
N THR A 5 -1.09 -9.81 -1.65
CA THR A 5 -1.19 -10.85 -0.62
C THR A 5 -1.49 -10.27 0.76
N ALA A 6 -0.95 -9.08 1.05
CA ALA A 6 -1.13 -8.41 2.32
C ALA A 6 -0.99 -6.89 2.15
N VAL A 7 -1.61 -6.14 3.06
CA VAL A 7 -1.40 -4.69 3.18
C VAL A 7 -1.17 -4.37 4.64
N TYR A 8 -0.22 -3.48 4.91
CA TYR A 8 0.21 -3.13 6.26
C TYR A 8 0.06 -1.63 6.52
N ASN A 9 -0.21 -1.29 7.77
CA ASN A 9 -0.08 0.05 8.29
C ASN A 9 1.39 0.35 8.56
N GLY A 10 2.02 1.15 7.71
CA GLY A 10 3.41 1.57 7.82
C GLY A 10 3.73 2.35 9.10
N THR A 11 2.75 2.88 9.83
CA THR A 11 2.98 3.58 11.10
C THR A 11 3.15 2.62 12.29
N CYS A 12 2.52 1.44 12.26
CA CYS A 12 2.57 0.47 13.39
C CYS A 12 2.88 -0.98 12.99
N ALA A 13 3.18 -1.23 11.71
CA ALA A 13 3.40 -2.55 11.11
C ALA A 13 2.24 -3.56 11.28
N GLU A 14 1.03 -3.09 11.56
CA GLU A 14 -0.16 -3.95 11.68
C GLU A 14 -0.72 -4.33 10.30
N LEU A 15 -1.18 -5.58 10.16
CA LEU A 15 -1.85 -6.06 8.95
C LEU A 15 -3.26 -5.45 8.83
N LEU A 16 -3.57 -4.89 7.66
CA LEU A 16 -4.89 -4.33 7.38
C LEU A 16 -5.89 -5.42 6.99
N PRO A 17 -7.11 -5.39 7.54
CA PRO A 17 -8.16 -6.32 7.15
C PRO A 17 -8.67 -6.02 5.74
N LYS A 18 -8.99 -7.07 4.98
CA LYS A 18 -9.69 -7.00 3.67
C LYS A 18 -9.09 -5.96 2.69
N PRO A 19 -7.79 -6.04 2.36
CA PRO A 19 -7.10 -5.00 1.57
C PRO A 19 -7.69 -4.73 0.17
N ARG A 20 -8.46 -5.68 -0.38
CA ARG A 20 -9.06 -5.58 -1.71
C ARG A 20 -10.29 -4.66 -1.79
N LYS A 21 -10.74 -4.10 -0.67
CA LYS A 21 -11.95 -3.27 -0.60
C LYS A 21 -11.66 -1.78 -0.34
N ALA A 22 -10.40 -1.38 -0.35
CA ALA A 22 -10.05 0.02 -0.14
C ALA A 22 -10.66 0.90 -1.24
N VAL A 23 -11.37 1.95 -0.83
CA VAL A 23 -11.91 2.98 -1.71
C VAL A 23 -11.16 4.28 -1.44
N GLN A 24 -10.84 5.03 -2.49
CA GLN A 24 -10.25 6.36 -2.35
C GLN A 24 -11.36 7.36 -2.03
N GLY A 25 -11.21 8.10 -0.93
CA GLY A 25 -12.03 9.26 -0.61
C GLY A 25 -11.42 10.49 -1.26
N GLU A 26 -12.08 11.05 -2.27
CA GLU A 26 -11.59 12.23 -3.01
C GLU A 26 -11.87 13.56 -2.28
N ASP A 27 -12.77 13.54 -1.32
CA ASP A 27 -13.26 14.70 -0.57
C ASP A 27 -12.53 14.95 0.75
N LEU A 28 -11.66 14.02 1.16
CA LEU A 28 -10.98 14.06 2.45
C LEU A 28 -9.47 13.90 2.31
N ASP A 29 -8.76 14.69 3.10
CA ASP A 29 -7.31 14.63 3.27
C ASP A 29 -6.94 14.52 4.75
N SER A 30 -5.65 14.33 5.07
CA SER A 30 -5.23 14.07 6.45
C SER A 30 -5.46 15.25 7.40
N THR A 31 -5.57 16.46 6.87
CA THR A 31 -5.81 17.71 7.61
C THR A 31 -7.30 18.00 7.81
N SER A 32 -8.17 17.47 6.96
CA SER A 32 -9.62 17.67 7.02
C SER A 32 -10.39 16.47 7.58
N CYS A 33 -9.83 15.26 7.53
CA CYS A 33 -10.44 14.04 8.05
C CYS A 33 -10.45 13.99 9.59
N VAL A 34 -11.56 14.43 10.20
CA VAL A 34 -11.75 14.47 11.66
C VAL A 34 -12.53 13.25 12.17
N PHE A 35 -11.90 12.47 13.05
CA PHE A 35 -12.51 11.27 13.64
C PHE A 35 -12.36 11.25 15.18
N PRO A 36 -13.24 10.54 15.89
CA PRO A 36 -13.10 10.34 17.32
C PRO A 36 -11.98 9.34 17.64
N CYS A 37 -11.12 9.65 18.61
CA CYS A 37 -9.99 8.78 18.94
C CYS A 37 -9.78 8.66 20.45
N LYS A 38 -10.20 7.53 21.01
CA LYS A 38 -10.04 7.23 22.45
C LYS A 38 -8.56 7.13 22.87
N LYS A 39 -7.65 6.79 21.95
CA LYS A 39 -6.23 6.54 22.25
C LYS A 39 -5.41 7.81 22.51
N CYS A 40 -5.83 8.98 22.01
CA CYS A 40 -5.07 10.22 22.21
C CYS A 40 -5.57 11.08 23.37
N GLY A 41 -6.59 10.62 24.12
CA GLY A 41 -7.19 11.41 25.20
C GLY A 41 -7.94 12.66 24.74
N VAL A 42 -8.16 12.84 23.43
CA VAL A 42 -8.91 13.96 22.84
C VAL A 42 -10.14 13.42 22.13
N ASN A 43 -11.27 14.11 22.28
CA ASN A 43 -12.56 13.65 21.74
C ASN A 43 -12.54 13.50 20.21
N ARG A 44 -11.91 14.43 19.50
CA ARG A 44 -11.76 14.42 18.02
C ARG A 44 -10.50 15.17 17.61
N HIS A 45 -9.82 14.67 16.60
CA HIS A 45 -8.69 15.35 15.95
C HIS A 45 -8.52 14.83 14.52
N THR A 46 -7.69 15.50 13.73
CA THR A 46 -7.46 15.13 12.32
C THR A 46 -6.49 13.95 12.22
N LEU A 47 -6.49 13.21 11.11
CA LEU A 47 -5.49 12.14 10.89
C LEU A 47 -4.06 12.65 11.03
N ASN A 48 -3.75 13.83 10.51
CA ASN A 48 -2.43 14.44 10.66
C ASN A 48 -2.07 14.65 12.14
N GLN A 49 -2.98 15.25 12.93
CA GLN A 49 -2.79 15.42 14.37
C GLN A 49 -2.64 14.08 15.11
N HIS A 50 -3.34 13.04 14.66
CA HIS A 50 -3.21 11.70 15.23
C HIS A 50 -1.80 11.15 15.06
N LEU A 51 -1.25 11.25 13.85
CA LEU A 51 0.07 10.74 13.50
C LEU A 51 1.17 11.44 14.29
N VAL A 52 1.10 12.77 14.37
CA VAL A 52 2.07 13.56 15.15
C VAL A 52 2.01 13.21 16.63
N ARG A 53 0.81 13.21 17.23
CA ARG A 53 0.66 13.03 18.68
C ARG A 53 0.96 11.60 19.15
N ARG A 54 0.63 10.59 18.35
CA ARG A 54 0.69 9.18 18.79
C ARG A 54 1.92 8.43 18.30
N TYR A 55 2.46 8.85 17.16
CA TYR A 55 3.52 8.12 16.45
C TYR A 55 4.71 9.02 16.11
N GLU A 56 4.68 10.31 16.49
CA GLU A 56 5.74 11.28 16.16
C GLU A 56 6.06 11.31 14.65
N ALA A 57 5.04 11.02 13.83
CA ALA A 57 5.16 10.85 12.39
C ALA A 57 4.46 11.98 11.63
N TYR A 58 5.04 12.35 10.50
CA TYR A 58 4.53 13.38 9.59
C TYR A 58 4.30 12.79 8.21
N LEU A 59 3.25 13.25 7.54
CA LEU A 59 2.97 12.94 6.14
C LEU A 59 3.71 13.94 5.25
N LEU A 60 4.36 13.47 4.20
CA LEU A 60 4.98 14.30 3.16
C LEU A 60 3.92 14.97 2.28
N HIS A 61 2.76 14.33 2.12
CA HIS A 61 1.66 14.80 1.28
C HIS A 61 0.35 14.85 2.09
N PRO A 62 0.24 15.76 3.07
CA PRO A 62 -0.91 15.79 3.98
C PRO A 62 -2.25 16.11 3.29
N TYR A 63 -2.22 16.69 2.08
CA TYR A 63 -3.39 17.04 1.27
C TYR A 63 -3.75 15.96 0.23
N ALA A 64 -3.03 14.84 0.18
CA ALA A 64 -3.36 13.75 -0.72
C ALA A 64 -4.66 13.05 -0.27
N PRO A 65 -5.44 12.50 -1.22
CA PRO A 65 -6.63 11.70 -0.91
C PRO A 65 -6.33 10.54 0.04
N LEU A 66 -7.28 10.25 0.91
CA LEU A 66 -7.19 9.13 1.86
C LEU A 66 -7.81 7.85 1.29
N LEU A 67 -7.39 6.71 1.83
CA LEU A 67 -7.99 5.40 1.58
C LEU A 67 -8.89 4.99 2.73
N ASP A 68 -10.13 4.58 2.42
CA ASP A 68 -11.05 3.94 3.36
C ASP A 68 -11.09 2.43 3.12
N PHE A 69 -10.54 1.68 4.07
CA PHE A 69 -10.51 0.21 4.05
C PHE A 69 -11.77 -0.43 4.64
N ALA A 70 -12.67 0.37 5.21
CA ALA A 70 -13.91 -0.09 5.83
C ALA A 70 -15.14 0.56 5.14
N TYR A 71 -15.01 0.94 3.88
CA TYR A 71 -16.10 1.58 3.12
C TYR A 71 -17.38 0.73 3.15
N GLY A 72 -18.49 1.35 3.58
CA GLY A 72 -19.78 0.69 3.75
C GLY A 72 -19.94 -0.13 5.03
N GLU A 73 -18.95 -0.14 5.92
CA GLU A 73 -19.03 -0.76 7.25
C GLU A 73 -19.34 0.30 8.34
N ALA A 74 -19.78 -0.15 9.53
CA ALA A 74 -20.10 0.75 10.64
C ALA A 74 -18.87 1.39 11.30
N SER A 75 -17.68 0.80 11.08
CA SER A 75 -16.40 1.31 11.55
C SER A 75 -15.68 2.06 10.44
N GLN A 76 -14.93 3.10 10.78
CA GLN A 76 -14.04 3.79 9.84
C GLN A 76 -12.61 3.27 9.99
N LEU A 77 -11.98 2.94 8.86
CA LEU A 77 -10.55 2.64 8.77
C LEU A 77 -9.95 3.46 7.64
N ILE A 78 -9.64 4.71 7.96
CA ILE A 78 -9.15 5.71 7.01
C ILE A 78 -7.65 5.91 7.21
N MET A 79 -6.88 5.91 6.12
CA MET A 79 -5.43 6.02 6.13
C MET A 79 -4.90 6.86 4.97
N SER A 80 -3.77 7.54 5.16
CA SER A 80 -3.04 8.13 4.03
C SER A 80 -2.38 7.03 3.19
N LEU A 81 -2.24 7.26 1.87
CA LEU A 81 -1.46 6.40 0.98
C LEU A 81 -0.04 6.13 1.49
N GLU A 82 0.58 7.13 2.14
CA GLU A 82 1.93 7.01 2.71
C GLU A 82 2.02 6.00 3.86
N GLN A 83 0.90 5.72 4.52
CA GLN A 83 0.82 4.73 5.58
C GLN A 83 0.56 3.32 5.04
N VAL A 84 0.33 3.14 3.74
CA VAL A 84 -0.16 1.87 3.19
C VAL A 84 0.96 1.15 2.47
N TRP A 85 1.40 0.02 3.02
CA TRP A 85 2.46 -0.81 2.45
C TRP A 85 1.84 -2.07 1.86
N VAL A 86 2.04 -2.30 0.57
CA VAL A 86 1.43 -3.42 -0.16
C VAL A 86 2.47 -4.51 -0.41
N GLU A 87 2.17 -5.74 0.01
CA GLU A 87 2.96 -6.92 -0.35
C GLU A 87 2.49 -7.45 -1.71
N VAL A 88 3.39 -7.42 -2.69
CA VAL A 88 3.16 -7.96 -4.03
C VAL A 88 3.88 -9.30 -4.15
N SER A 89 3.12 -10.40 -4.15
CA SER A 89 3.69 -11.73 -4.36
C SER A 89 4.31 -11.89 -5.74
N LYS A 90 5.52 -12.46 -5.78
CA LYS A 90 6.24 -12.77 -7.02
C LYS A 90 5.56 -13.94 -7.76
N ILE A 91 5.47 -13.83 -9.09
CA ILE A 91 4.95 -14.89 -9.96
C ILE A 91 5.77 -16.18 -9.75
N ARG A 92 5.11 -17.29 -9.39
CA ARG A 92 5.71 -18.61 -9.48
C ARG A 92 5.71 -19.02 -10.95
N VAL A 93 6.89 -19.08 -11.56
CA VAL A 93 7.06 -19.74 -12.86
C VAL A 93 6.77 -21.23 -12.64
N TRP A 94 5.69 -21.73 -13.24
CA TRP A 94 5.40 -23.16 -13.30
C TRP A 94 6.42 -23.82 -14.24
N ASN A 95 7.52 -24.34 -13.71
CA ASN A 95 8.37 -25.24 -14.49
C ASN A 95 7.74 -26.63 -14.54
N LYS A 96 6.72 -26.80 -15.38
CA LYS A 96 6.47 -28.10 -16.01
C LYS A 96 7.24 -28.10 -17.33
N ALA A 97 8.47 -28.62 -17.28
CA ALA A 97 9.24 -29.08 -18.44
C ALA A 97 9.45 -28.05 -19.57
N LEU A 98 10.15 -26.94 -19.29
CA LEU A 98 10.92 -26.28 -20.35
C LEU A 98 12.31 -26.91 -20.33
N THR A 99 12.58 -27.76 -21.30
CA THR A 99 13.95 -28.22 -21.57
C THR A 99 14.76 -27.04 -22.08
N TRP A 100 16.04 -26.96 -21.71
CA TRP A 100 16.94 -25.84 -22.02
C TRP A 100 16.90 -25.35 -23.48
N ARG A 101 16.54 -26.20 -24.44
CA ARG A 101 16.41 -25.87 -25.86
C ARG A 101 15.38 -24.78 -26.20
N GLN A 102 14.37 -24.54 -25.37
CA GLN A 102 13.33 -23.54 -25.67
C GLN A 102 13.67 -22.14 -25.15
N LEU A 103 14.75 -21.98 -24.37
CA LEU A 103 15.22 -20.66 -23.91
C LEU A 103 16.16 -19.98 -24.91
N GLU A 104 16.84 -20.75 -25.77
CA GLU A 104 17.75 -20.22 -26.80
C GLU A 104 17.00 -19.46 -27.92
N ASP A 105 15.73 -19.79 -28.18
CA ASP A 105 14.91 -19.07 -29.18
C ASP A 105 14.33 -17.74 -28.65
N VAL A 106 14.28 -17.54 -27.33
CA VAL A 106 13.66 -16.35 -26.71
C VAL A 106 14.70 -15.26 -26.41
N TYR A 107 15.95 -15.65 -26.20
CA TYR A 107 17.09 -14.74 -26.05
C TYR A 107 18.16 -15.14 -27.06
N PRO A 108 18.06 -14.70 -28.33
CA PRO A 108 19.22 -14.77 -29.20
C PRO A 108 20.33 -13.98 -28.50
N HIS A 109 21.46 -14.65 -28.24
CA HIS A 109 22.65 -14.00 -27.74
C HIS A 109 22.96 -12.78 -28.61
N GLU A 110 22.75 -11.58 -28.08
CA GLU A 110 23.27 -10.38 -28.72
C GLU A 110 24.78 -10.56 -28.81
N GLU A 111 25.27 -10.71 -30.03
CA GLU A 111 26.69 -10.77 -30.31
C GLU A 111 27.33 -9.49 -29.78
N THR A 112 28.21 -9.65 -28.78
CA THR A 112 29.11 -8.60 -28.31
C THR A 112 29.72 -7.86 -29.51
N PRO A 113 29.55 -6.53 -29.63
CA PRO A 113 30.15 -5.79 -30.74
C PRO A 113 31.67 -5.88 -30.62
N ARG A 114 32.31 -6.42 -31.65
CA ARG A 114 33.77 -6.41 -31.78
C ARG A 114 34.21 -4.95 -31.93
N SER A 115 35.07 -4.55 -31.01
CA SER A 115 35.82 -3.29 -31.03
C SER A 115 36.62 -3.16 -32.32
N HIS A 116 36.47 -2.03 -33.01
CA HIS A 116 37.40 -1.51 -34.00
C HIS A 116 38.12 -0.30 -33.44
#